data_AF-A0A015L083-F1
#
_entry.id   AF-A0A015L083-F1
#
_cell.length_a   1.000
_cell.length_b   1.000
_cell.length_c   1.000
_cell.angle_alpha   90.00
_cell.angle_beta   90.00
_cell.angle_gamma   90.00
#
_symmetry.space_group_name_H-M   'P 1'
#
loop_
_entity.id
_entity.type
_entity.pdbx_description
1 polymer ?
#
loop_
_entity_poly.entity_id
_entity_poly.type
_entity_poly.pdbx_seq_one_letter_code
_entity_poly.pdbx_strand_id
1 'polypeptide(L)'
;MRHRNDSGNFIYLPTGENYTSIYKKYKEDFYLEHDESETIISYSTFRRLWHELIPNLKFQPSASDLCEKCVEFKAKMQAAKSDIDKYNIIKD
;
A
#
# COMPACT_ATOMS: atom_id res chain seq x y z
N MET A 1 21.54 -14.69 13.04
CA MET A 1 20.50 -13.64 13.09
C MET A 1 21.19 -12.29 13.11
N ARG A 2 21.19 -11.55 11.99
CA ARG A 2 21.80 -10.20 11.96
C ARG A 2 20.75 -9.21 12.43
N HIS A 3 20.86 -8.74 13.67
CA HIS A 3 20.17 -7.53 14.12
C HIS A 3 20.70 -6.39 13.27
N ARG A 4 19.94 -5.97 12.25
CA ARG A 4 20.21 -4.72 11.54
C ARG A 4 19.89 -3.61 12.53
N ASN A 5 20.88 -2.81 12.88
CA ASN A 5 20.69 -1.56 13.60
C ASN A 5 19.89 -0.61 12.68
N ASP A 6 18.57 -0.76 12.68
CA ASP A 6 17.63 0.15 12.02
C ASP A 6 17.38 1.37 12.92
N SER A 7 18.45 2.04 13.36
CA SER A 7 18.37 3.29 14.15
C SER A 7 18.04 4.53 13.29
N GLY A 8 17.54 4.33 12.08
CA GLY A 8 17.04 5.39 11.21
C GLY A 8 15.57 5.67 11.52
N ASN A 9 15.16 6.94 11.48
CA ASN A 9 13.77 7.34 11.64
C ASN A 9 12.97 6.90 10.39
N PHE A 10 12.51 5.64 10.40
CA PHE A 10 11.73 5.08 9.32
C PHE A 10 10.25 5.34 9.53
N ILE A 11 9.58 5.82 8.48
CA ILE A 11 8.13 5.89 8.43
C ILE A 11 7.65 4.63 7.73
N TYR A 12 6.72 3.91 8.37
CA TYR A 12 6.16 2.69 7.82
C TYR A 12 4.77 2.95 7.24
N LEU A 13 4.58 2.57 5.97
CA LEU A 13 3.27 2.55 5.32
C LEU A 13 2.43 1.37 5.82
N PRO A 14 1.09 1.50 5.84
CA PRO A 14 0.17 0.47 6.29
C PRO A 14 0.41 -0.93 5.71
N THR A 15 0.11 -1.95 6.51
CA THR A 15 0.21 -3.36 6.11
C THR A 15 -0.68 -3.64 4.89
N GLY A 16 -0.07 -4.11 3.80
CA GLY A 16 -0.78 -4.47 2.57
C GLY A 16 -0.59 -3.47 1.43
N GLU A 17 -0.05 -2.27 1.72
CA GLU A 17 0.44 -1.40 0.67
C GLU A 17 1.77 -1.89 0.11
N ASN A 18 1.97 -1.67 -1.18
CA ASN A 18 3.19 -1.96 -1.91
C ASN A 18 3.37 -0.93 -3.02
N TYR A 19 4.53 -0.96 -3.68
CA TYR A 19 4.83 -0.03 -4.77
C TYR A 19 3.73 0.00 -5.85
N THR A 20 3.15 -1.15 -6.20
CA THR A 20 2.08 -1.22 -7.20
C THR A 20 0.80 -0.53 -6.72
N SER A 21 0.38 -0.75 -5.48
CA SER A 21 -0.84 -0.12 -4.94
C SER A 21 -0.67 1.39 -4.80
N ILE A 22 0.49 1.86 -4.36
CA ILE A 22 0.80 3.30 -4.25
C ILE A 22 0.88 3.92 -5.64
N TYR A 23 1.54 3.27 -6.59
CA TYR A 23 1.62 3.77 -7.96
C TYR A 23 0.24 3.86 -8.61
N LYS A 24 -0.68 2.92 -8.32
CA LYS A 24 -2.07 3.02 -8.79
C LYS A 24 -2.74 4.28 -8.27
N LYS A 25 -2.64 4.57 -6.96
CA LYS A 25 -3.16 5.81 -6.35
C LYS A 25 -2.54 7.05 -6.98
N TYR A 26 -1.22 7.07 -7.13
CA TYR A 26 -0.50 8.16 -7.80
C TYR A 26 -1.03 8.42 -9.21
N LYS A 27 -1.33 7.38 -10.00
CA LYS A 27 -1.93 7.55 -11.33
C LYS A 27 -3.34 8.15 -11.24
N GLU A 28 -4.16 7.64 -10.33
CA GLU A 28 -5.52 8.14 -10.12
C GLU A 28 -5.49 9.63 -9.76
N ASP A 29 -4.65 10.01 -8.80
CA ASP A 29 -4.47 11.40 -8.37
C ASP A 29 -3.92 12.29 -9.50
N PHE A 30 -2.94 11.80 -10.27
CA PHE A 30 -2.37 12.54 -11.39
C PHE A 30 -3.43 12.93 -12.43
N TYR A 31 -4.30 11.99 -12.81
CA TYR A 31 -5.36 12.24 -13.80
C TYR A 31 -6.56 13.03 -13.25
N LEU A 32 -6.64 13.28 -11.94
CA LEU A 32 -7.60 14.24 -11.39
C LEU A 32 -7.16 15.68 -11.62
N GLU A 33 -5.84 15.92 -11.70
CA GLU A 33 -5.25 17.26 -11.78
C GLU A 33 -4.71 17.60 -13.19
N HIS A 34 -4.50 16.60 -14.05
CA HIS A 34 -3.88 16.77 -15.36
C HIS A 34 -4.74 16.16 -16.47
N ASP A 35 -4.70 16.77 -17.65
CA ASP A 35 -5.35 16.25 -18.85
C ASP A 35 -4.71 14.93 -19.32
N GLU A 36 -5.49 14.11 -20.02
CA GLU A 36 -5.02 12.83 -20.60
C GLU A 36 -3.86 13.01 -21.60
N SER A 37 -3.63 14.23 -22.09
CA SER A 37 -2.50 14.56 -22.97
C SER A 37 -1.16 14.60 -22.24
N GLU A 38 -1.15 14.72 -20.92
CA GLU A 38 0.05 14.73 -20.11
C GLU A 38 0.57 13.31 -19.84
N THR A 39 1.88 13.14 -19.98
CA THR A 39 2.51 11.84 -19.83
C THR A 39 2.93 11.61 -18.39
N ILE A 40 2.24 10.69 -17.73
CA ILE A 40 2.64 10.20 -16.41
C ILE A 40 3.98 9.47 -16.47
N ILE A 41 4.81 9.63 -15.43
CA ILE A 41 6.07 8.90 -15.32
C ILE A 41 5.83 7.39 -15.27
N SER A 42 6.74 6.62 -15.85
CA SER A 42 6.66 5.16 -15.79
C SER A 42 6.84 4.62 -14.36
N TYR A 43 6.32 3.43 -14.11
CA TYR A 43 6.46 2.74 -12.82
C TYR A 43 7.91 2.53 -12.40
N SER A 44 8.80 2.25 -13.35
CA SER A 44 10.23 2.08 -13.07
C SER A 44 10.88 3.38 -12.61
N THR A 45 10.55 4.50 -13.28
CA THR A 45 11.00 5.84 -12.89
C THR A 45 10.44 6.23 -11.53
N PHE A 46 9.15 6.00 -11.30
CA PHE A 46 8.51 6.22 -10.00
C PHE A 46 9.25 5.48 -8.87
N ARG A 47 9.54 4.19 -9.06
CA ARG A 47 10.28 3.39 -8.07
C ARG A 47 11.70 3.88 -7.84
N ARG A 48 12.40 4.27 -8.90
CA ARG A 48 13.74 4.84 -8.78
C ARG A 48 13.71 6.12 -7.95
N LEU A 49 12.82 7.05 -8.29
CA LEU A 49 12.65 8.31 -7.57
C LEU A 49 12.24 8.10 -6.12
N TRP A 50 11.38 7.12 -5.84
CA TRP A 50 11.01 6.76 -4.46
C TRP A 50 12.22 6.42 -3.61
N HIS A 51 13.11 5.57 -4.12
CA HIS A 51 14.32 5.16 -3.41
C HIS A 51 15.34 6.30 -3.25
N GLU A 52 15.42 7.21 -4.22
CA GLU A 52 16.34 8.34 -4.20
C GLU A 52 15.86 9.48 -3.29
N LEU A 53 14.57 9.81 -3.34
CA LEU A 53 14.01 10.98 -2.67
C LEU A 53 13.46 10.68 -1.28
N ILE A 54 12.96 9.46 -1.04
CA ILE A 54 12.29 9.11 0.22
C ILE A 54 12.81 7.76 0.77
N PRO A 55 14.13 7.62 0.99
CA PRO A 55 14.74 6.35 1.43
C PRO A 55 14.27 5.88 2.81
N ASN A 56 13.70 6.79 3.61
CA ASN A 56 13.22 6.51 4.96
C ASN A 56 11.78 5.98 5.00
N LEU A 57 11.07 5.96 3.87
CA LEU A 57 9.71 5.44 3.78
C LEU A 57 9.73 3.96 3.38
N LYS A 58 9.28 3.09 4.28
CA LYS A 58 9.30 1.63 4.10
C LYS A 58 7.87 1.08 4.11
N PHE A 59 7.65 -0.03 3.42
CA PHE A 59 6.42 -0.80 3.57
C PHE A 59 6.50 -1.67 4.82
N GLN A 60 5.45 -1.64 5.64
CA GLN A 60 5.38 -2.56 6.77
C GLN A 60 5.26 -3.99 6.24
N PRO A 61 6.15 -4.91 6.65
CA PRO A 61 6.04 -6.30 6.23
C PRO A 61 4.71 -6.87 6.71
N SER A 62 4.11 -7.74 5.90
CA SER A 62 2.98 -8.55 6.36
C SER A 62 3.40 -9.31 7.61
N ALA A 63 2.64 -9.17 8.70
CA ALA A 63 2.85 -9.96 9.90
C ALA A 63 2.79 -11.45 9.54
N SER A 64 3.95 -12.11 9.49
CA SER A 64 4.10 -13.55 9.24
C SER A 64 3.79 -14.39 10.47
N ASP A 65 3.88 -13.77 11.66
CA ASP A 65 3.79 -14.46 12.95
C ASP A 65 2.36 -14.43 13.52
N LEU A 66 1.35 -14.33 12.65
CA LEU A 66 -0.03 -14.44 13.09
C LEU A 66 -0.30 -15.91 13.41
N CYS A 67 -0.67 -16.19 14.67
CA CYS A 67 -1.17 -17.51 15.03
C CYS A 67 -2.45 -17.82 14.25
N GLU A 68 -2.79 -19.10 14.12
CA GLU A 68 -3.95 -19.58 13.35
C GLU A 68 -5.24 -18.80 13.68
N LYS A 69 -5.47 -18.52 14.97
CA LYS A 69 -6.61 -17.70 15.44
C LYS A 69 -6.60 -16.27 14.88
N CYS A 70 -5.44 -15.64 14.79
CA CYS A 70 -5.32 -14.30 14.22
C CYS A 70 -5.51 -14.28 12.70
N VAL A 71 -5.08 -15.35 12.01
CA VAL A 71 -5.34 -15.51 10.57
C VAL A 71 -6.83 -15.69 10.31
N GLU A 72 -7.51 -16.56 11.06
CA GLU A 72 -8.95 -16.76 10.95
C GLU A 72 -9.73 -15.48 11.28
N PHE A 73 -9.33 -14.77 12.34
CA PHE A 73 -9.98 -13.52 12.71
C PHE A 73 -9.81 -12.45 11.63
N LYS A 74 -8.61 -12.31 11.06
CA LYS A 74 -8.35 -11.42 9.93
C LYS A 74 -9.22 -11.77 8.73
N ALA A 75 -9.36 -13.06 8.41
CA ALA A 75 -10.21 -13.52 7.30
C ALA A 75 -11.69 -13.16 7.54
N LYS A 76 -12.19 -13.35 8.77
CA LYS A 76 -13.56 -12.96 9.15
C LYS A 76 -13.79 -11.45 9.02
N MET A 77 -12.82 -10.64 9.46
CA MET A 77 -12.91 -9.17 9.31
C MET A 77 -12.90 -8.73 7.85
N GLN A 78 -12.07 -9.36 7.01
CA GLN A 78 -12.00 -9.06 5.57
C GLN A 78 -13.29 -9.45 4.84
N ALA A 79 -13.89 -10.60 5.19
CA ALA A 79 -15.19 -11.01 4.67
C ALA A 79 -16.29 -10.02 5.05
N ALA A 80 -16.37 -9.66 6.34
CA ALA A 80 -17.35 -8.68 6.81
C ALA A 80 -17.20 -7.31 6.13
N LYS A 81 -15.96 -6.84 5.91
CA LYS A 81 -15.71 -5.62 5.14
C LYS A 81 -16.18 -5.74 3.70
N SER A 82 -15.88 -6.85 3.01
CA SER A 82 -16.33 -7.07 1.64
C SER A 82 -17.86 -7.10 1.53
N ASP A 83 -18.56 -7.61 2.53
CA ASP A 83 -20.02 -7.68 2.55
C ASP A 83 -20.64 -6.29 2.77
N ILE A 84 -20.03 -5.46 3.62
CA ILE A 84 -20.40 -4.05 3.79
C ILE A 84 -20.16 -3.27 2.50
N ASP A 85 -18.99 -3.44 1.87
CA ASP A 85 -18.64 -2.74 0.64
C ASP A 85 -19.62 -3.12 -0.50
N LYS A 86 -20.00 -4.40 -0.61
CA LYS A 86 -21.03 -4.85 -1.56
C LYS A 86 -22.41 -4.29 -1.24
N TYR A 87 -22.81 -4.26 0.03
CA TYR A 87 -24.09 -3.71 0.44
C TYR A 87 -24.22 -2.22 0.10
N ASN A 88 -23.15 -1.46 0.28
CA ASN A 88 -23.13 -0.03 -0.06
C ASN A 88 -23.23 0.19 -1.58
N ILE A 89 -22.57 -0.63 -2.39
CA ILE A 89 -22.66 -0.57 -3.87
C ILE A 89 -24.08 -0.87 -4.39
N ILE A 90 -24.86 -1.69 -3.69
CA ILE A 90 -26.24 -2.05 -4.10
C ILE A 90 -27.26 -0.96 -3.70
N LYS A 91 -26.88 -0.06 -2.78
CA LYS A 91 -27.79 0.93 -2.20
C LYS A 91 -27.73 2.32 -2.86
N ASP A 92 -26.69 2.56 -3.67
CA ASP A 92 -26.53 3.71 -4.55
C ASP A 92 -27.10 3.42 -5.95
#